data_AF-A0A6J5XB63-F1
#
_entry.id   AF-A0A6J5XB63-F1
#
_cell.length_a   1.000
_cell.length_b   1.000
_cell.length_c   1.000
_cell.angle_alpha   90.00
_cell.angle_beta   90.00
_cell.angle_gamma   90.00
#
_symmetry.space_group_name_H-M   'P 1'
#
loop_
_entity.id
_entity.type
_entity.pdbx_description
1 polymer ?
#
loop_
_entity_poly.entity_id
_entity_poly.type
_entity_poly.pdbx_seq_one_letter_code
_entity_poly.pdbx_strand_id
1 'polypeptide(L)' 'MMDINGTLLEACVHPFFDQLRYPNARLPNGHPLPTLFNFKPQELKGATFELLSRLIPEHARKQCAFLGI' A
#
# COMPACT_ATOMS: atom_id res chain seq x y z
N MET A 1 3.53 1.03 24.12
CA MET A 1 2.19 0.93 23.52
C MET A 1 2.44 0.65 22.05
N MET A 2 2.21 -0.57 21.58
CA MET A 2 2.44 -0.93 20.18
C MET A 2 1.27 -0.41 19.35
N ASP A 3 1.50 0.59 18.51
CA ASP A 3 0.50 1.13 17.60
C ASP A 3 -0.01 0.03 16.65
N ILE A 4 -1.31 -0.27 16.71
CA ILE A 4 -1.98 -1.30 15.89
C ILE A 4 -1.79 -1.11 14.38
N ASN A 5 -1.51 0.13 13.96
CA ASN A 5 -1.27 0.47 12.56
C ASN A 5 0.02 -0.17 12.01
N GLY A 6 1.06 -0.33 12.83
CA GLY A 6 2.33 -0.95 12.38
C GLY A 6 2.11 -2.38 11.91
N THR A 7 1.36 -3.18 12.69
CA THR A 7 1.06 -4.58 12.37
C THR A 7 0.14 -4.71 11.15
N LEU A 8 -0.82 -3.81 10.97
CA LEU A 8 -1.70 -3.80 9.79
C LEU A 8 -0.93 -3.48 8.51
N LEU A 9 -0.06 -2.48 8.55
CA LEU A 9 0.79 -2.13 7.41
C LEU A 9 1.80 -3.24 7.08
N GLU A 10 2.34 -3.93 8.08
CA GLU A 10 3.15 -5.13 7.87
C GLU A 10 2.37 -6.25 7.17
N ALA A 11 1.13 -6.50 7.59
CA ALA A 11 0.27 -7.47 6.91
C ALA A 11 -0.02 -7.05 5.46
N CYS A 12 -0.16 -5.76 5.19
CA CYS A 12 -0.33 -5.24 3.83
C CYS A 12 0.91 -5.40 2.95
N VAL A 13 2.13 -5.48 3.50
CA VAL A 13 3.35 -5.78 2.73
C VAL A 13 3.60 -7.29 2.52
N HIS A 14 2.74 -8.15 3.04
CA HIS A 14 2.87 -9.60 2.92
C HIS A 14 2.87 -10.07 1.45
N PRO A 15 3.67 -11.09 1.09
CA PRO A 15 3.76 -11.62 -0.29
C PRO A 15 2.43 -12.11 -0.87
N PHE A 16 1.47 -12.49 -0.02
CA PHE A 16 0.11 -12.81 -0.46
C PHE A 16 -0.55 -11.68 -1.27
N PHE A 17 -0.29 -10.42 -0.90
CA PHE A 17 -0.82 -9.23 -1.58
C PHE A 17 0.13 -8.68 -2.65
N ASP A 18 1.26 -9.33 -2.93
CA ASP A 18 2.22 -8.85 -3.93
C ASP A 18 1.57 -8.78 -5.32
N GLN A 19 0.69 -9.72 -5.62
CA GLN A 19 -0.11 -9.74 -6.84
C GLN A 19 -0.90 -8.44 -7.06
N LEU A 20 -1.34 -7.75 -6.01
CA LEU A 20 -2.09 -6.50 -6.11
C LEU A 20 -1.20 -5.29 -6.40
N ARG A 21 0.12 -5.43 -6.25
CA ARG A 21 1.13 -4.40 -6.57
C ARG A 21 1.63 -4.49 -8.00
N TYR A 22 1.19 -5.45 -8.80
CA TYR A 22 1.52 -5.46 -10.22
C TYR A 22 0.64 -4.46 -10.95
N PRO A 23 1.18 -3.64 -11.87
CA PRO A 23 0.39 -2.66 -12.63
C PRO A 23 -0.69 -3.32 -13.51
N ASN A 24 -0.53 -4.60 -13.84
CA ASN A 24 -1.47 -5.38 -14.64
C ASN A 24 -2.41 -6.24 -13.80
N ALA A 25 -2.39 -6.09 -12.48
CA ALA A 25 -3.21 -6.88 -11.58
C ALA A 25 -4.69 -6.58 -11.79
N ARG A 26 -5.49 -7.64 -11.84
CA ARG A 26 -6.93 -7.58 -12.07
C ARG A 26 -7.63 -8.45 -11.06
N LEU A 27 -8.87 -8.10 -10.78
CA LEU A 27 -9.76 -8.97 -10.04
C LEU A 27 -9.95 -10.28 -10.81
N PRO A 28 -10.25 -11.40 -10.12
CA PRO A 28 -10.52 -12.68 -10.77
C PRO A 28 -11.70 -12.65 -11.75
N ASN A 29 -12.55 -11.61 -11.69
CA ASN A 29 -13.62 -11.34 -12.64
C ASN A 29 -13.17 -10.54 -13.89
N GLY A 30 -11.88 -10.22 -14.01
CA GLY A 30 -11.30 -9.47 -15.13
C GLY A 30 -11.37 -7.94 -15.01
N HIS A 31 -12.05 -7.40 -14.00
CA HIS A 31 -12.12 -5.95 -13.77
C HIS A 31 -10.81 -5.38 -13.22
N PRO A 32 -10.52 -4.10 -13.49
CA PRO A 32 -9.37 -3.42 -12.85
C PRO A 32 -9.53 -3.40 -11.34
N LEU A 33 -8.39 -3.45 -10.63
CA LEU A 33 -8.40 -3.29 -9.19
C LEU A 33 -8.88 -1.87 -8.82
N PRO A 34 -9.66 -1.72 -7.73
CA PRO A 34 -9.97 -0.40 -7.19
C PRO A 34 -8.70 0.29 -6.68
N THR A 35 -8.82 1.54 -6.21
CA THR A 35 -7.69 2.28 -5.65
C THR A 35 -7.23 1.66 -4.32
N LEU A 36 -6.22 0.78 -4.37
CA LEU A 36 -5.73 0.05 -3.20
C LEU A 36 -4.72 0.83 -2.35
N PHE A 37 -4.01 1.78 -2.96
CA PHE A 37 -2.86 2.46 -2.34
C PHE A 37 -3.13 3.93 -1.96
N ASN A 38 -4.41 4.29 -1.79
CA ASN A 38 -4.85 5.63 -1.36
C ASN A 38 -4.82 5.77 0.18
N PHE A 39 -3.67 5.46 0.80
CA PHE A 39 -3.52 5.57 2.25
C PHE A 39 -3.66 7.02 2.71
N LYS A 40 -4.15 7.26 3.93
CA LYS A 40 -4.15 8.60 4.51
C LYS A 40 -2.88 8.84 5.34
N PRO A 41 -2.43 10.10 5.50
CA PRO A 41 -1.26 10.42 6.34
C PRO A 41 -1.36 9.86 7.76
N GLN A 42 -2.58 9.86 8.32
CA GLN A 42 -2.86 9.30 9.65
C GLN A 42 -2.71 7.78 9.73
N GLU A 43 -2.93 7.06 8.62
CA GLU A 43 -2.82 5.59 8.56
C GLU A 43 -1.37 5.15 8.43
N LEU A 44 -0.54 6.00 7.82
CA LEU A 44 0.90 5.80 7.70
C LEU A 44 1.67 6.28 8.94
N LYS A 45 0.97 6.80 9.95
CA LYS A 45 1.60 7.30 11.16
C LYS A 45 2.24 6.12 11.91
N GLY A 46 3.56 6.15 12.04
CA GLY A 46 4.36 5.08 12.64
C GLY A 46 4.91 4.06 11.65
N ALA A 47 4.62 4.20 10.35
CA ALA A 47 5.25 3.38 9.30
C ALA A 47 6.72 3.77 9.11
N THR A 48 7.60 2.79 8.97
CA THR A 48 9.00 3.04 8.59
C THR A 48 9.11 3.32 7.10
N PHE A 49 10.18 3.99 6.68
CA PHE A 49 10.42 4.31 5.27
C PHE A 49 10.48 3.07 4.37
N GLU A 50 11.08 1.97 4.85
CA GLU A 50 11.07 0.69 4.13
C GLU A 50 9.66 0.14 3.94
N LEU A 51 8.84 0.19 4.99
CA LEU A 51 7.46 -0.28 4.92
C LEU A 51 6.68 0.54 3.91
N LEU A 52 6.81 1.87 3.93
CA LEU A 52 6.20 2.78 2.97
C LEU A 52 6.59 2.45 1.52
N SER A 53 7.87 2.20 1.27
CA SER A 53 8.36 1.86 -0.08
C SER A 53 7.84 0.50 -0.58
N ARG A 54 7.53 -0.44 0.33
CA ARG A 54 6.92 -1.74 -0.02
C ARG A 54 5.40 -1.67 -0.12
N LEU A 55 4.78 -0.82 0.68
CA LEU A 55 3.33 -0.62 0.76
C LEU A 55 2.83 0.16 -0.45
N ILE A 56 3.59 1.15 -0.92
CA ILE A 56 3.21 2.07 -2.00
C ILE A 56 4.15 1.86 -3.19
N PRO A 57 3.76 1.02 -4.16
CA PRO A 57 4.57 0.76 -5.34
C PRO A 57 4.64 1.99 -6.26
N GLU A 58 5.67 2.05 -7.11
CA GLU A 58 5.98 3.24 -7.93
C GLU A 58 4.79 3.74 -8.78
N HIS A 59 4.09 2.83 -9.46
CA HIS A 59 2.91 3.15 -10.28
C HIS A 59 1.74 3.72 -9.45
N ALA A 60 1.70 3.42 -8.15
CA ALA A 60 0.66 3.84 -7.22
C ALA A 60 1.02 5.08 -6.40
N ARG A 61 2.29 5.55 -6.46
CA ARG A 61 2.74 6.79 -5.78
C ARG A 61 1.89 7.99 -6.18
N LYS A 62 1.39 8.03 -7.42
CA LYS A 62 0.46 9.06 -7.90
C LYS A 62 -0.84 9.13 -7.10
N GLN A 63 -1.27 8.02 -6.51
CA GLN A 63 -2.45 7.93 -5.64
C GLN A 63 -2.16 8.44 -4.22
N CYS A 64 -0.88 8.49 -3.86
CA CYS A 64 -0.38 8.91 -2.56
C CYS A 64 0.39 10.23 -2.69
N ALA A 65 -0.22 11.23 -3.35
CA ALA A 65 0.43 12.49 -3.71
C ALA A 65 0.95 13.31 -2.53
N PHE A 66 0.51 13.01 -1.29
CA PHE A 66 1.01 13.67 -0.09
C PHE A 66 2.39 13.17 0.36
N LEU A 67 2.88 12.05 -0.18
CA LEU A 67 4.22 11.56 0.16
C LEU A 67 5.33 12.44 -0.40
N GLY A 68 5.03 13.31 -1.37
CA GLY A 68 5.99 14.30 -1.88
C GLY A 68 7.31 13.70 -2.37
N ILE A 69 7.29 12.43 -2.81
CA ILE A 69 8.42 11.72 -3.41
C ILE A 69 8.37 11.78 -4.93
#